data_AF-A0A842UPS5-F1
#
_entry.id   AF-A0A842UPS5-F1
#
_cell.length_a   1.000
_cell.length_b   1.000
_cell.length_c   1.000
_cell.angle_alpha   90.00
_cell.angle_beta   90.00
_cell.angle_gamma   90.00
#
_symmetry.space_group_name_H-M   'P 1'
#
loop_
_entity.id
_entity.type
_entity.pdbx_description
1 polymer ?
#
loop_
_entity_poly.entity_id
_entity_poly.type
_entity_poly.pdbx_seq_one_letter_code
_entity_poly.pdbx_strand_id
1 'polypeptide(L)'
;MQKKYCIILLLTLTCLCLSQSQPPEKESRLPSDCYGIVEETVKDQCFMDQGRSTRNTAYCDQIKGREAYEMCLGGVAEGTGNLSLCESLQISVVKDDCIRGVAAYHKDFELCKKIKDTSIKSTCYAYSRG
;
A
#
# COMPACT_ATOMS: atom_id res chain seq x y z
N MET A 1 20.69 16.86 22.53
CA MET A 1 22.14 16.91 22.25
C MET A 1 22.36 16.42 20.83
N GLN A 2 22.92 17.25 19.94
CA GLN A 2 22.98 16.98 18.49
C GLN A 2 24.25 16.23 18.12
N LYS A 3 24.12 15.08 17.44
CA LYS A 3 25.25 14.37 16.83
C LYS A 3 25.53 15.00 15.46
N LYS A 4 26.74 15.53 15.27
CA LYS A 4 27.27 16.08 14.02
C LYS A 4 28.26 15.05 13.45
N TYR A 5 28.07 14.61 12.21
CA TYR A 5 29.02 13.72 11.55
C TYR A 5 29.78 14.49 10.46
N CYS A 6 31.09 14.64 10.63
CA CYS A 6 32.00 15.13 9.59
C CYS A 6 32.43 13.95 8.70
N ILE A 7 32.09 13.98 7.41
CA ILE A 7 32.67 13.05 6.44
C ILE A 7 34.05 13.59 6.08
N ILE A 8 35.11 12.87 6.47
CA ILE A 8 36.50 13.18 6.11
C ILE A 8 36.74 12.61 4.71
N LEU A 9 36.64 13.46 3.67
CA LEU A 9 37.23 13.17 2.36
C LEU A 9 38.68 13.67 2.39
N LEU A 10 39.61 12.72 2.39
CA LEU A 10 41.04 12.99 2.39
C LEU A 10 41.42 13.83 1.16
N LEU A 11 42.02 15.00 1.44
CA LEU A 11 42.89 15.83 0.56
C LEU A 11 42.31 17.05 -0.17
N THR A 12 41.23 17.69 0.27
CA THR A 12 41.04 19.14 -0.01
C THR A 12 40.44 19.90 1.17
N LEU A 13 41.10 21.00 1.53
CA LEU A 13 41.00 21.74 2.78
C LEU A 13 39.80 22.71 2.83
N THR A 14 38.58 22.22 2.61
CA THR A 14 37.35 23.02 2.80
C THR A 14 36.26 22.21 3.52
N CYS A 15 36.12 22.46 4.82
CA CYS A 15 35.02 21.93 5.62
C CYS A 15 33.75 22.75 5.31
N LEU A 16 33.02 22.37 4.25
CA LEU A 16 31.69 22.92 3.98
C LEU A 16 30.68 22.20 4.90
N CYS A 17 30.32 22.84 6.00
CA CYS A 17 29.15 22.47 6.80
C CYS A 17 27.88 22.70 5.96
N LEU A 18 27.50 21.72 5.14
CA LEU A 18 26.20 21.72 4.47
C LEU A 18 25.12 21.49 5.54
N SER A 19 24.40 22.55 5.89
CA SER A 19 23.17 22.50 6.67
C SER A 19 22.05 21.90 5.80
N GLN A 20 22.05 20.59 5.64
CA GLN A 20 20.87 19.88 5.16
C GLN A 20 20.06 19.46 6.39
N SER A 21 18.92 20.13 6.60
CA SER A 21 17.86 19.57 7.45
C SER A 21 17.29 18.36 6.72
N GLN A 22 17.80 17.17 7.01
CA GLN A 22 17.07 15.95 6.64
C GLN A 22 15.69 16.04 7.30
N PRO A 23 14.58 15.88 6.54
CA PRO A 23 13.28 15.64 7.16
C PRO A 23 13.40 14.40 8.05
N PRO A 24 12.63 14.28 9.14
CA PRO A 24 12.70 13.09 9.98
C PRO A 24 12.42 11.88 9.09
N GLU A 25 13.45 11.07 8.86
CA GLU A 25 13.31 9.75 8.25
C GLU A 25 12.44 8.95 9.22
N LYS A 26 11.14 8.91 8.94
CA LYS A 26 10.21 7.97 9.55
C LYS A 26 10.65 6.61 9.06
N GLU A 27 11.67 6.04 9.72
CA GLU A 27 12.10 4.68 9.53
C GLU A 27 10.94 3.77 9.97
N SER A 28 10.02 3.57 9.05
CA SER A 28 8.85 2.72 9.16
C SER A 28 9.28 1.28 8.96
N ARG A 29 10.11 0.77 9.88
CA ARG A 29 10.11 -0.67 10.13
C ARG A 29 8.79 -0.97 10.82
N LEU A 30 7.74 -1.18 10.00
CA LEU A 30 6.49 -1.79 10.45
C LEU A 30 6.84 -3.01 11.31
N PRO A 31 6.24 -3.16 12.49
CA PRO A 31 6.47 -4.33 13.32
C PRO A 31 6.21 -5.59 12.49
N SER A 32 7.16 -6.51 12.43
CA SER A 32 6.92 -7.83 11.83
C SER A 32 5.89 -8.61 12.65
N ASP A 33 5.76 -8.29 13.93
CA ASP A 33 4.74 -8.79 14.83
C ASP A 33 3.63 -7.74 15.06
N CYS A 34 2.51 -7.91 14.37
CA CYS A 34 1.34 -7.04 14.55
C CYS A 34 0.58 -7.29 15.86
N TYR A 35 0.77 -8.44 16.52
CA TYR A 35 -0.02 -8.81 17.70
C TYR A 35 0.33 -7.96 18.91
N GLY A 36 1.58 -7.51 19.03
CA GLY A 36 2.06 -6.64 20.11
C GLY A 36 1.63 -5.17 20.03
N ILE A 37 0.93 -4.76 18.96
CA ILE A 37 0.47 -3.38 18.79
C ILE A 37 -0.82 -3.18 19.61
N VAL A 38 -0.82 -2.18 20.49
CA VAL A 38 -1.97 -1.84 21.34
C VAL A 38 -2.99 -0.96 20.61
N GLU A 39 -2.52 0.04 19.86
CA GLU A 39 -3.38 0.97 19.13
C GLU A 39 -4.04 0.25 17.94
N GLU A 40 -5.36 0.08 17.99
CA GLU A 40 -6.09 -0.77 17.04
C GLU A 40 -5.92 -0.31 15.59
N THR A 41 -5.92 1.01 15.34
CA THR A 41 -5.73 1.57 14.00
C THR A 41 -4.35 1.26 13.43
N VAL A 42 -3.31 1.29 14.27
CA VAL A 42 -1.93 0.94 13.90
C VAL A 42 -1.81 -0.58 13.69
N LYS A 43 -2.52 -1.37 14.48
CA LYS A 43 -2.57 -2.82 14.37
C LYS A 43 -3.24 -3.27 13.07
N ASP A 44 -4.39 -2.70 12.75
CA ASP A 44 -5.12 -2.93 11.50
C ASP A 44 -4.25 -2.59 10.28
N GLN A 45 -3.55 -1.45 10.32
CA GLN A 45 -2.61 -1.06 9.27
C GLN A 45 -1.46 -2.08 9.11
N CYS A 46 -0.90 -2.57 10.21
CA CYS A 46 0.15 -3.60 10.18
C CYS A 46 -0.33 -4.87 9.49
N PHE A 47 -1.50 -5.38 9.86
CA PHE A 47 -2.07 -6.57 9.23
C PHE A 47 -2.42 -6.33 7.76
N MET A 48 -2.90 -5.14 7.41
CA MET A 48 -3.16 -4.77 6.02
C MET A 48 -1.88 -4.83 5.17
N ASP A 49 -0.78 -4.27 5.67
CA ASP A 49 0.51 -4.27 4.97
C ASP A 49 1.09 -5.69 4.83
N GLN A 50 0.96 -6.53 5.86
CA GLN A 50 1.33 -7.95 5.80
C GLN A 50 0.49 -8.69 4.75
N GLY A 51 -0.83 -8.52 4.76
CA GLY A 51 -1.73 -9.16 3.80
C GLY A 51 -1.36 -8.80 2.36
N ARG A 52 -1.15 -7.51 2.08
CA ARG A 52 -0.78 -7.01 0.73
C ARG A 52 0.59 -7.52 0.27
N SER A 53 1.61 -7.41 1.11
CA SER A 53 2.99 -7.79 0.76
C SER A 53 3.15 -9.29 0.58
N THR A 54 2.47 -10.09 1.39
CA THR A 54 2.54 -11.56 1.35
C THR A 54 1.47 -12.19 0.45
N ARG A 55 0.50 -11.40 -0.02
CA ARG A 55 -0.66 -11.85 -0.79
C ARG A 55 -1.50 -12.90 -0.06
N ASN A 56 -1.62 -12.77 1.25
CA ASN A 56 -2.32 -13.72 2.11
C ASN A 56 -3.48 -13.04 2.86
N THR A 57 -4.71 -13.47 2.57
CA THR A 57 -5.92 -12.93 3.19
C THR A 57 -6.03 -13.26 4.67
N ALA A 58 -5.32 -14.26 5.18
CA ALA A 58 -5.35 -14.61 6.61
C ALA A 58 -4.88 -13.46 7.52
N TYR A 59 -4.05 -12.55 7.01
CA TYR A 59 -3.70 -11.33 7.72
C TYR A 59 -4.86 -10.33 7.71
N CYS A 60 -5.60 -10.21 6.60
CA CYS A 60 -6.80 -9.37 6.54
C CYS A 60 -7.84 -9.82 7.57
N ASP A 61 -8.00 -11.12 7.81
CA ASP A 61 -8.94 -11.66 8.80
C ASP A 61 -8.67 -11.21 10.25
N GLN A 62 -7.50 -10.63 10.53
CA GLN A 62 -7.15 -10.07 11.84
C GLN A 62 -7.56 -8.60 12.01
N ILE A 63 -8.01 -7.93 10.94
CA ILE A 63 -8.36 -6.51 10.92
C ILE A 63 -9.78 -6.32 11.45
N LYS A 64 -9.97 -5.40 12.40
CA LYS A 64 -11.31 -5.09 12.94
C LYS A 64 -12.05 -4.01 12.17
N GLY A 65 -11.32 -3.00 11.66
CA GLY A 65 -11.89 -1.91 10.89
C GLY A 65 -12.39 -2.39 9.51
N ARG A 66 -13.69 -2.27 9.24
CA ARG A 66 -14.29 -2.74 7.97
C ARG A 66 -13.61 -2.17 6.73
N GLU A 67 -13.34 -0.87 6.73
CA GLU A 67 -12.69 -0.22 5.59
C GLU A 67 -11.26 -0.74 5.39
N ALA A 68 -10.47 -0.86 6.48
CA ALA A 68 -9.13 -1.44 6.43
C ALA A 68 -9.14 -2.90 5.97
N TYR A 69 -10.13 -3.69 6.42
CA TYR A 69 -10.31 -5.08 6.01
C TYR A 69 -10.56 -5.18 4.49
N GLU A 70 -11.52 -4.41 3.97
CA GLU A 70 -11.83 -4.43 2.54
C GLU A 70 -10.68 -3.88 1.69
N MET A 71 -9.97 -2.86 2.18
CA MET A 71 -8.74 -2.36 1.55
C MET A 71 -7.60 -3.38 1.55
N CYS A 72 -7.49 -4.21 2.59
CA CYS A 72 -6.54 -5.32 2.64
C CYS A 72 -6.86 -6.37 1.57
N LEU A 73 -8.10 -6.87 1.56
CA LEU A 73 -8.56 -7.83 0.56
C LEU A 73 -8.39 -7.31 -0.86
N GLY A 74 -8.71 -6.03 -1.09
CA GLY A 74 -8.53 -5.39 -2.40
C GLY A 74 -7.08 -5.37 -2.87
N GLY A 75 -6.14 -5.07 -1.97
CA GLY A 75 -4.72 -5.12 -2.31
C GLY A 75 -4.19 -6.54 -2.53
N VAL A 76 -4.71 -7.54 -1.79
CA VAL A 76 -4.40 -8.96 -2.06
C VAL A 76 -4.92 -9.37 -3.43
N ALA A 77 -6.14 -8.97 -3.78
CA ALA A 77 -6.75 -9.22 -5.08
C ALA A 77 -5.92 -8.64 -6.22
N GLU A 78 -5.48 -7.39 -6.11
CA GLU A 78 -4.60 -6.75 -7.10
C GLU A 78 -3.27 -7.50 -7.25
N GLY A 79 -2.61 -7.86 -6.14
CA GLY A 79 -1.34 -8.58 -6.18
C GLY A 79 -1.43 -10.00 -6.73
N THR A 80 -2.61 -10.61 -6.70
CA THR A 80 -2.87 -11.99 -7.17
C THR A 80 -3.66 -12.06 -8.47
N GLY A 81 -4.19 -10.95 -8.95
CA GLY A 81 -5.18 -10.93 -10.04
C GLY A 81 -6.51 -11.61 -9.68
N ASN A 82 -6.85 -11.78 -8.40
CA ASN A 82 -8.04 -12.53 -8.00
C ASN A 82 -9.30 -11.65 -7.97
N LEU A 83 -10.05 -11.64 -9.07
CA LEU A 83 -11.28 -10.85 -9.20
C LEU A 83 -12.37 -11.20 -8.17
N SER A 84 -12.45 -12.46 -7.74
CA SER A 84 -13.50 -12.91 -6.81
C SER A 84 -13.42 -12.20 -5.45
N LEU A 85 -12.20 -11.86 -5.02
CA LEU A 85 -11.99 -11.03 -3.82
C LEU A 85 -12.59 -9.64 -4.01
N CYS A 86 -12.38 -8.98 -5.16
CA CYS A 86 -13.02 -7.69 -5.43
C CYS A 86 -14.55 -7.79 -5.46
N GLU A 87 -15.10 -8.87 -6.02
CA GLU A 87 -16.55 -9.05 -6.13
C GLU A 87 -17.23 -9.20 -4.75
N SER A 88 -16.50 -9.72 -3.75
CA SER A 88 -16.95 -9.86 -2.36
C SER A 88 -17.03 -8.55 -1.57
N LEU A 89 -16.35 -7.49 -2.03
CA LEU A 89 -16.29 -6.20 -1.34
C LEU A 89 -17.63 -5.46 -1.40
N GLN A 90 -17.93 -4.71 -0.33
CA GLN A 90 -19.21 -4.02 -0.15
C GLN A 90 -19.07 -2.51 -0.30
N ILE A 91 -17.90 -1.94 0.03
CA ILE A 91 -17.62 -0.51 -0.13
C ILE A 91 -17.35 -0.25 -1.61
N SER A 92 -18.29 0.45 -2.27
CA SER A 92 -18.29 0.60 -3.74
C SER A 92 -16.99 1.18 -4.29
N VAL A 93 -16.42 2.20 -3.64
CA VAL A 93 -15.16 2.82 -4.10
C VAL A 93 -13.97 1.85 -3.99
N VAL A 94 -13.90 1.06 -2.91
CA VAL A 94 -12.85 0.05 -2.71
C VAL A 94 -13.01 -1.09 -3.71
N LYS A 95 -14.25 -1.53 -3.97
CA LYS A 95 -14.56 -2.53 -5.00
C LYS A 95 -14.14 -2.08 -6.39
N ASP A 96 -14.50 -0.86 -6.76
CA ASP A 96 -14.18 -0.29 -8.07
C ASP A 96 -12.67 -0.14 -8.25
N ASP A 97 -11.94 0.33 -7.23
CA ASP A 97 -10.48 0.45 -7.26
C ASP A 97 -9.78 -0.93 -7.32
N CYS A 98 -10.29 -1.91 -6.60
CA CYS A 98 -9.84 -3.30 -6.65
C CYS A 98 -9.97 -3.88 -8.07
N ILE A 99 -11.15 -3.73 -8.71
CA ILE A 99 -11.39 -4.20 -10.07
C ILE A 99 -10.42 -3.53 -11.05
N ARG A 100 -10.14 -2.23 -10.87
CA ARG A 100 -9.15 -1.51 -11.67
C ARG A 100 -7.76 -2.15 -11.54
N GLY A 101 -7.32 -2.46 -10.33
CA GLY A 101 -6.03 -3.11 -10.08
C GLY A 101 -5.93 -4.49 -10.77
N VAL A 102 -6.96 -5.32 -10.61
CA VAL A 102 -7.04 -6.65 -11.25
C VAL A 102 -7.07 -6.55 -12.78
N ALA A 103 -7.78 -5.57 -13.35
CA ALA A 103 -7.78 -5.29 -14.79
C ALA A 103 -6.37 -4.95 -15.30
N ALA A 104 -5.62 -4.13 -14.56
CA ALA A 104 -4.25 -3.78 -14.90
C ALA A 104 -3.29 -4.98 -14.79
N TYR A 105 -3.48 -5.84 -13.78
CA TYR A 105 -2.70 -7.06 -13.58
C TYR A 105 -2.83 -8.00 -14.79
N HIS A 106 -4.05 -8.25 -15.26
CA HIS A 106 -4.32 -9.17 -16.37
C HIS A 106 -4.20 -8.52 -17.76
N LYS A 107 -4.03 -7.20 -17.84
CA LYS A 107 -4.18 -6.43 -19.09
C LYS A 107 -5.53 -6.68 -19.77
N ASP A 108 -6.58 -6.80 -18.95
CA ASP A 108 -7.94 -7.06 -19.38
C ASP A 108 -8.82 -5.83 -19.15
N PHE A 109 -8.95 -5.01 -20.19
CA PHE A 109 -9.77 -3.81 -20.15
C PHE A 109 -11.28 -4.10 -20.11
N GLU A 110 -11.73 -5.32 -20.40
CA GLU A 110 -13.15 -5.68 -20.32
C GLU A 110 -13.64 -5.66 -18.87
N LEU A 111 -12.76 -5.96 -17.91
CA LEU A 111 -13.06 -5.85 -16.49
C LEU A 111 -13.43 -4.42 -16.07
N CYS A 112 -12.91 -3.39 -16.74
CA CYS A 112 -13.27 -2.00 -16.49
C CYS A 112 -14.77 -1.73 -16.70
N LYS A 113 -15.48 -2.57 -17.49
CA LYS A 113 -16.94 -2.42 -17.67
C LYS A 113 -17.71 -2.64 -16.37
N LYS A 114 -17.18 -3.43 -15.43
CA LYS A 114 -17.77 -3.72 -14.12
C LYS A 114 -17.67 -2.54 -13.13
N ILE A 115 -16.81 -1.58 -13.39
CA ILE A 115 -16.58 -0.41 -12.53
C ILE A 115 -17.73 0.60 -12.69
N LYS A 116 -18.25 1.08 -11.56
CA LYS A 116 -19.34 2.05 -11.50
C LYS A 116 -18.85 3.49 -11.46
N ASP A 117 -17.86 3.78 -10.62
CA ASP A 117 -17.25 5.11 -10.54
C ASP A 117 -16.61 5.48 -11.88
N THR A 118 -17.03 6.62 -12.45
CA THR A 118 -16.63 7.03 -13.79
C THR A 118 -15.17 7.45 -13.87
N SER A 119 -14.63 8.02 -12.79
CA SER A 119 -13.23 8.44 -12.70
C SER A 119 -12.30 7.23 -12.63
N ILE A 120 -12.62 6.27 -11.76
CA ILE A 120 -11.88 5.01 -11.64
C ILE A 120 -11.98 4.20 -12.94
N LYS A 121 -13.15 4.15 -13.56
CA LYS A 121 -13.37 3.46 -14.83
C LYS A 121 -12.54 4.02 -15.98
N SER A 122 -12.49 5.35 -16.11
CA SER A 122 -11.66 6.02 -17.11
C SER A 122 -10.18 5.66 -16.92
N THR A 123 -9.72 5.73 -15.68
CA THR A 123 -8.36 5.37 -15.27
C THR A 123 -8.06 3.90 -15.56
N CYS A 124 -9.01 2.99 -15.31
CA CYS A 124 -8.90 1.57 -15.62
C CYS A 124 -8.58 1.32 -17.09
N TYR A 125 -9.33 1.93 -18.02
CA TYR A 125 -9.07 1.77 -19.45
C TYR A 125 -7.69 2.28 -19.88
N ALA A 126 -7.11 3.25 -19.17
CA ALA A 126 -5.78 3.76 -19.46
C ALA A 126 -4.67 2.77 -19.09
N TYR A 127 -4.80 2.04 -17.98
CA TYR A 127 -3.75 1.16 -17.45
C TYR A 127 -3.91 -0.34 -17.78
N SER A 128 -5.06 -0.74 -18.29
CA SER A 128 -5.39 -2.15 -18.62
C SER A 128 -5.20 -2.51 -20.10
N ARG A 129 -4.80 -1.58 -20.96
CA ARG A 129 -4.46 -1.88 -22.36
C ARG A 129 -3.05 -2.50 -22.40
N GLY A 130 -2.96 -3.72 -22.91
CA GLY A 130 -1.71 -4.45 -23.16
C GLY A 130 -0.94 -3.89 -24.34
#